data_AF-A0A412IZU9-F1
#
_entry.id   AF-A0A412IZU9-F1
#
_cell.length_a   1.000
_cell.length_b   1.000
_cell.length_c   1.000
_cell.angle_alpha   90.00
_cell.angle_beta   90.00
_cell.angle_gamma   90.00
#
_symmetry.space_group_name_H-M   'P 1'
#
loop_
_entity.id
_entity.type
_entity.pdbx_description
1 polymer ?
#
loop_
_entity_poly.entity_id
_entity_poly.type
_entity_poly.pdbx_seq_one_letter_code
_entity_poly.pdbx_strand_id
1 'polypeptide(L)'
;MLTTLNLKVGSILHDMEQNIDHRVIYMNKDYLVTILINGIKEKTEINEWHIQTLQHFVNKKQIAVREPKFDKVFDFDSLPEKTKEIYLRNKDIVETVGDIYGPCYFCLGTRKPKPCFQELADKYNISKKTVFYVIKQYLTNGLDPFALLPQIGKKSKANMHYSTKTGRPPMFEQGIPLTDELREIFDDCCKHYLSGREKSYATTYDWMLTKYFTARVETQTSKGVVVQNKLLPIDQRPTKSQMENYIVTHTSAKARRVCKTSKREYRNNERMLVSDNFLNVNQARTEELEDERILTIAEEEKNKYQMPESNISNMVYESKMMTKVIDLVREIYVEFDSDSIGKATRDVNHRLKPHEVAKQVIAILNEEPVKPKKKATRRTPASKNICDYITDDN
;
A
#
# COMPACT_ATOMS: atom_id res chain seq x y z
N MET A 1 35.36 37.66 22.39
CA MET A 1 35.93 36.31 22.52
C MET A 1 35.41 35.48 21.36
N LEU A 2 36.29 35.05 20.45
CA LEU A 2 35.92 34.21 19.32
C LEU A 2 35.61 32.81 19.86
N THR A 3 34.34 32.43 19.88
CA THR A 3 33.90 31.06 20.05
C THR A 3 34.67 30.21 19.04
N THR A 4 35.56 29.35 19.51
CA THR A 4 36.21 28.34 18.68
C THR A 4 35.12 27.45 18.12
N LEU A 5 34.76 27.67 16.85
CA LEU A 5 33.82 26.83 16.15
C LEU A 5 34.43 25.42 16.09
N ASN A 6 33.80 24.45 16.76
CA ASN A 6 34.13 23.04 16.63
C ASN A 6 33.65 22.52 15.27
N LEU A 7 34.19 23.07 14.18
CA LEU A 7 33.92 22.64 12.83
C LEU A 7 34.82 21.46 12.48
N LYS A 8 34.20 20.37 12.04
CA LYS A 8 34.87 19.20 11.48
C LYS A 8 34.33 18.92 10.08
N VAL A 9 35.11 18.22 9.27
CA VAL A 9 34.61 17.65 8.01
C VAL A 9 33.37 16.79 8.31
N GLY A 10 32.32 16.95 7.52
CA GLY A 10 31.02 16.32 7.75
C GLY A 10 30.06 17.14 8.62
N SER A 11 30.46 18.27 9.19
CA SER A 11 29.52 19.16 9.93
C SER A 11 28.47 19.76 9.00
N ILE A 12 27.29 20.03 9.54
CA ILE A 12 26.18 20.64 8.80
C ILE A 12 26.08 22.12 9.18
N LEU A 13 26.06 22.97 8.17
CA LEU A 13 25.80 24.40 8.26
C LEU A 13 24.37 24.64 7.82
N HIS A 14 23.52 25.04 8.75
CA HIS A 14 22.13 25.34 8.49
C HIS A 14 21.96 26.85 8.35
N ASP A 15 21.63 27.31 7.15
CA ASP A 15 21.27 28.70 6.87
C ASP A 15 19.82 28.93 7.31
N MET A 16 19.63 29.79 8.31
CA MET A 16 18.32 30.10 8.89
C MET A 16 17.44 30.96 7.98
N GLU A 17 18.04 31.78 7.09
CA GLU A 17 17.29 32.68 6.21
C GLU A 17 16.70 31.93 5.03
N GLN A 18 17.50 31.07 4.40
CA GLN A 18 17.06 30.28 3.25
C GLN A 18 16.48 28.93 3.63
N ASN A 19 16.64 28.51 4.90
CA ASN A 19 16.27 27.20 5.43
C ASN A 19 16.93 26.06 4.61
N ILE A 20 18.23 26.21 4.39
CA ILE A 20 19.04 25.33 3.56
C ILE A 20 20.15 24.69 4.40
N ASP A 21 20.39 23.40 4.16
CA ASP A 21 21.48 22.65 4.78
C ASP A 21 22.65 22.49 3.80
N HIS A 22 23.81 22.99 4.23
CA HIS A 22 25.10 22.77 3.59
C HIS A 22 25.92 21.79 4.44
N ARG A 23 26.71 20.92 3.79
CA ARG A 23 27.60 19.99 4.47
C ARG A 23 29.05 20.29 4.14
N VAL A 24 29.90 20.36 5.15
CA VAL A 24 31.34 20.61 4.99
C VAL A 24 31.99 19.35 4.43
N ILE A 25 32.62 19.45 3.26
CA ILE A 25 33.38 18.35 2.63
C ILE A 25 34.87 18.52 2.87
N TYR A 26 35.36 19.75 2.83
CA TYR A 26 36.78 20.05 2.99
C TYR A 26 36.95 21.32 3.82
N MET A 27 38.02 21.35 4.61
CA MET A 27 38.36 22.49 5.46
C MET A 27 39.87 22.66 5.45
N ASN A 28 40.30 23.89 5.16
CA ASN A 28 41.68 24.33 5.33
C ASN A 28 41.72 25.43 6.40
N LYS A 29 42.89 26.04 6.66
CA LYS A 29 43.06 27.07 7.68
C LYS A 29 42.25 28.35 7.42
N ASP A 30 41.99 28.68 6.14
CA ASP A 30 41.39 29.96 5.75
C ASP A 30 39.98 29.82 5.13
N TYR A 31 39.71 28.69 4.46
CA TYR A 31 38.45 28.46 3.75
C TYR A 31 37.88 27.05 4.00
N LEU A 32 36.57 26.93 3.79
CA LEU A 32 35.80 25.70 3.86
C LEU A 32 35.00 25.50 2.58
N VAL A 33 34.90 24.25 2.15
CA VAL A 33 34.12 23.85 0.96
C VAL A 33 32.92 23.06 1.43
N THR A 34 31.75 23.47 0.94
CA THR A 34 30.47 22.90 1.34
C THR A 34 29.66 22.42 0.15
N ILE A 35 28.85 21.39 0.36
CA ILE A 35 27.85 20.91 -0.62
C ILE A 35 26.44 21.09 -0.10
N LEU A 36 25.54 21.45 -0.99
CA LEU A 36 24.12 21.53 -0.70
C LEU A 36 23.49 20.13 -0.47
N ILE A 37 22.87 19.89 0.69
CA ILE A 37 22.21 18.60 1.02
C ILE A 37 20.86 18.48 0.31
N ASN A 38 20.05 19.55 0.31
CA ASN A 38 18.66 19.53 -0.18
C ASN A 38 18.50 20.00 -1.65
N GLY A 39 19.55 19.88 -2.46
CA GLY A 39 19.53 20.31 -3.85
C GLY A 39 18.73 19.38 -4.78
N ILE A 40 18.29 19.91 -5.93
CA ILE A 40 17.69 19.13 -7.03
C ILE A 40 18.63 17.96 -7.39
N LYS A 41 18.09 16.75 -7.62
CA LYS A 41 18.86 15.51 -7.83
C LYS A 41 19.99 15.66 -8.86
N GLU A 42 19.80 16.48 -9.90
CA GLU A 42 20.71 16.64 -11.03
C GLU A 42 21.74 17.77 -10.90
N LYS A 43 21.60 18.67 -9.91
CA LYS A 43 22.56 19.76 -9.68
C LYS A 43 23.33 19.52 -8.39
N THR A 44 24.64 19.70 -8.42
CA THR A 44 25.50 19.75 -7.24
C THR A 44 26.01 21.17 -7.11
N GLU A 45 25.56 21.85 -6.05
CA GLU A 45 26.04 23.18 -5.70
C GLU A 45 27.11 23.01 -4.63
N ILE A 46 28.33 23.41 -4.98
CA ILE A 46 29.51 23.35 -4.14
C ILE A 46 30.01 24.78 -3.97
N ASN A 47 30.04 25.25 -2.73
CA ASN A 47 30.35 26.64 -2.39
C ASN A 47 31.58 26.69 -1.50
N GLU A 48 32.44 27.67 -1.78
CA GLU A 48 33.57 28.04 -0.94
C GLU A 48 33.17 29.16 0.01
N TRP A 49 33.55 29.04 1.27
CA TRP A 49 33.30 30.05 2.29
C TRP A 49 34.59 30.37 3.03
N HIS A 50 34.82 31.64 3.31
CA HIS A 50 35.91 32.06 4.17
C HIS A 50 35.53 31.89 5.65
N ILE A 51 36.44 31.36 6.47
CA ILE A 51 36.15 31.04 7.88
C ILE A 51 35.76 32.29 8.67
N GLN A 52 36.39 33.44 8.41
CA GLN A 52 36.04 34.71 9.08
C GLN A 52 34.61 35.15 8.77
N THR A 53 34.18 34.98 7.52
CA THR A 53 32.81 35.30 7.09
C THR A 53 31.80 34.38 7.76
N LEU A 54 32.13 33.09 7.86
CA LEU A 54 31.29 32.13 8.56
C LEU A 54 31.20 32.42 10.07
N GLN A 55 32.30 32.79 10.72
CA GLN A 55 32.30 33.23 12.13
C GLN A 55 31.38 34.43 12.34
N HIS A 56 31.40 35.40 11.43
CA HIS A 56 30.49 36.55 11.47
C HIS A 56 29.02 36.13 11.38
N PHE A 57 28.69 35.23 10.45
CA PHE A 57 27.31 34.73 10.29
C PHE A 57 26.83 33.87 11.46
N VAL A 58 27.71 33.07 12.07
CA VAL A 58 27.37 32.31 13.28
C VAL A 58 27.16 33.26 14.46
N ASN A 59 28.01 34.28 14.63
CA ASN A 59 27.86 35.28 15.70
C ASN A 59 26.55 36.08 15.56
N LYS A 60 26.14 36.37 14.32
CA LYS A 60 24.84 36.98 14.01
C LYS A 60 23.65 36.03 14.13
N LYS A 61 23.88 34.75 14.46
CA LYS A 61 22.86 33.68 14.52
C LYS A 61 22.12 33.45 13.19
N GLN A 62 22.75 33.79 12.06
CA GLN A 62 22.21 33.51 10.72
C GLN A 62 22.52 32.08 10.27
N ILE A 63 23.64 31.51 10.73
CA ILE A 63 24.03 30.13 10.45
C ILE A 63 24.13 29.35 11.76
N ALA A 64 23.47 28.18 11.81
CA ALA A 64 23.61 27.23 12.90
C ALA A 64 24.53 26.07 12.48
N VAL A 65 25.57 25.79 13.27
CA VAL A 65 26.44 24.64 13.06
C VAL A 65 25.89 23.44 13.83
N ARG A 66 25.68 22.33 13.14
CA ARG A 66 25.27 21.05 13.73
C ARG A 66 26.39 20.03 13.53
N GLU A 67 26.69 19.30 14.59
CA GLU A 67 27.65 18.20 14.53
C GLU A 67 27.17 17.08 13.61
N PRO A 68 28.09 16.36 12.94
CA PRO A 68 27.73 15.19 12.17
C PRO A 68 27.17 14.11 13.10
N LYS A 69 25.90 13.76 12.91
CA LYS A 69 25.30 12.58 13.54
C LYS A 69 25.54 11.36 12.65
N PHE A 70 26.57 10.59 12.98
CA PHE A 70 26.78 9.26 12.41
C PHE A 70 26.15 8.24 13.36
N ASP A 71 24.82 8.10 13.31
CA ASP A 71 24.06 7.31 14.29
C ASP A 71 24.24 5.78 14.18
N LYS A 72 25.10 5.30 13.26
CA LYS A 72 25.22 3.87 12.93
C LYS A 72 26.67 3.42 13.13
N VAL A 73 26.87 2.23 13.69
CA VAL A 73 28.17 1.57 13.83
C VAL A 73 28.38 0.65 12.63
N PHE A 74 29.40 0.91 11.80
CA PHE A 74 29.61 0.19 10.54
C PHE A 74 30.41 -1.07 10.82
N ASP A 75 29.78 -2.23 10.62
CA ASP A 75 30.48 -3.50 10.63
C ASP A 75 30.45 -4.11 9.23
N PHE A 76 31.59 -4.04 8.54
CA PHE A 76 31.74 -4.60 7.19
C PHE A 76 31.56 -6.11 7.18
N ASP A 77 32.01 -6.81 8.22
CA ASP A 77 32.03 -8.28 8.25
C ASP A 77 30.62 -8.85 8.36
N SER A 78 29.73 -8.14 9.05
CA SER A 78 28.31 -8.46 9.17
C SER A 78 27.50 -8.39 7.85
N LEU A 79 28.05 -7.80 6.79
CA LEU A 79 27.31 -7.56 5.55
C LEU A 79 27.19 -8.82 4.68
N PRO A 80 26.05 -9.02 3.99
CA PRO A 80 25.92 -10.04 2.96
C PRO A 80 26.92 -9.85 1.82
N GLU A 81 27.41 -10.92 1.21
CA GLU A 81 28.45 -10.91 0.17
C GLU A 81 28.08 -10.02 -1.03
N LYS A 82 26.84 -10.12 -1.52
CA LYS A 82 26.31 -9.22 -2.57
C LYS A 82 26.38 -7.73 -2.20
N THR A 83 26.23 -7.41 -0.91
CA THR A 83 26.30 -6.03 -0.42
C THR A 83 27.74 -5.57 -0.26
N LYS A 84 28.65 -6.47 0.11
CA LYS A 84 30.09 -6.22 0.16
C LYS A 84 30.64 -5.89 -1.22
N GLU A 85 30.26 -6.63 -2.27
CA GLU A 85 30.65 -6.33 -3.66
C GLU A 85 30.21 -4.93 -4.11
N ILE A 86 28.96 -4.56 -3.82
CA ILE A 86 28.42 -3.23 -4.14
C ILE A 86 29.19 -2.13 -3.38
N TYR A 87 29.49 -2.37 -2.10
CA TYR A 87 30.27 -1.44 -1.28
C TYR A 87 31.67 -1.25 -1.84
N LEU A 88 32.39 -2.33 -2.16
CA LEU A 88 33.76 -2.28 -2.72
C LEU A 88 33.78 -1.55 -4.06
N ARG A 89 32.81 -1.83 -4.93
CA ARG A 89 32.63 -1.08 -6.19
C ARG A 89 32.43 0.41 -5.93
N ASN A 90 31.50 0.77 -5.05
CA ASN A 90 31.18 2.17 -4.75
C ASN A 90 32.36 2.89 -4.08
N LYS A 91 33.16 2.17 -3.28
CA LYS A 91 34.39 2.66 -2.67
C LYS A 91 35.45 2.97 -3.73
N ASP A 92 35.72 2.07 -4.66
CA ASP A 92 36.66 2.29 -5.78
C ASP A 92 36.27 3.50 -6.64
N ILE A 93 34.96 3.66 -6.92
CA ILE A 93 34.43 4.83 -7.65
C ILE A 93 34.78 6.13 -6.91
N VAL A 94 34.56 6.17 -5.60
CA VAL A 94 34.77 7.39 -4.79
C VAL A 94 36.25 7.70 -4.62
N GLU A 95 37.09 6.68 -4.43
CA GLU A 95 38.55 6.84 -4.33
C GLU A 95 39.13 7.37 -5.65
N THR A 96 38.80 6.73 -6.77
CA THR A 96 39.28 7.15 -8.11
C THR A 96 38.87 8.60 -8.43
N VAL A 97 37.64 8.99 -8.09
CA VAL A 97 37.14 10.35 -8.32
C VAL A 97 37.75 11.34 -7.32
N GLY A 98 38.03 10.89 -6.09
CA GLY A 98 38.74 11.65 -5.07
C GLY A 98 40.16 12.00 -5.50
N ASP A 99 40.88 11.06 -6.13
CA ASP A 99 42.24 11.28 -6.61
C ASP A 99 42.30 12.30 -7.75
N ILE A 100 41.28 12.33 -8.62
CA ILE A 100 41.25 13.22 -9.81
C ILE A 100 40.65 14.59 -9.50
N TYR A 101 39.55 14.64 -8.73
CA TYR A 101 38.74 15.84 -8.54
C TYR A 101 38.68 16.34 -7.09
N GLY A 102 39.16 15.55 -6.13
CA GLY A 102 39.27 15.97 -4.73
C GLY A 102 40.41 16.98 -4.54
N PRO A 103 40.48 17.64 -3.38
CA PRO A 103 39.56 17.56 -2.24
C PRO A 103 38.37 18.55 -2.33
N CYS A 104 38.37 19.49 -3.28
CA CYS A 104 37.35 20.54 -3.36
C CYS A 104 36.16 20.21 -4.28
N TYR A 105 36.30 19.25 -5.21
CA TYR A 105 35.22 18.74 -6.07
C TYR A 105 34.45 19.79 -6.91
N PHE A 106 34.94 21.03 -7.08
CA PHE A 106 34.25 22.10 -7.83
C PHE A 106 33.86 21.69 -9.25
N CYS A 107 34.66 20.84 -9.88
CA CYS A 107 34.39 20.31 -11.23
C CYS A 107 33.06 19.53 -11.30
N LEU A 108 32.58 18.97 -10.19
CA LEU A 108 31.30 18.25 -10.11
C LEU A 108 30.09 19.13 -10.41
N GLY A 109 30.11 20.40 -9.97
CA GLY A 109 29.05 21.37 -10.24
C GLY A 109 29.00 21.88 -11.68
N THR A 110 30.04 21.62 -12.48
CA THR A 110 30.11 22.10 -13.87
C THR A 110 29.44 21.13 -14.86
N ARG A 111 28.88 21.69 -15.94
CA ARG A 111 28.33 20.93 -17.09
C ARG A 111 29.41 20.31 -17.99
N LYS A 112 30.69 20.51 -17.69
CA LYS A 112 31.80 19.98 -18.50
C LYS A 112 31.76 18.44 -18.50
N PRO A 113 32.06 17.80 -19.65
CA PRO A 113 32.12 16.35 -19.72
C PRO A 113 33.23 15.83 -18.82
N LYS A 114 32.96 14.72 -18.13
CA LYS A 114 33.87 14.09 -17.16
C LYS A 114 34.29 12.72 -17.71
N PRO A 115 35.48 12.60 -18.31
CA PRO A 115 35.91 11.35 -18.95
C PRO A 115 36.05 10.19 -17.94
N CYS A 116 36.52 10.48 -16.72
CA CYS A 116 36.57 9.52 -15.61
C CYS A 116 35.22 8.85 -15.33
N PHE A 117 34.10 9.55 -15.52
CA PHE A 117 32.77 8.95 -15.31
C PHE A 117 32.39 7.97 -16.41
N GLN A 118 32.91 8.15 -17.63
CA GLN A 118 32.76 7.18 -18.72
C GLN A 118 33.60 5.94 -18.42
N GLU A 119 34.86 6.12 -18.04
CA GLU A 119 35.77 5.01 -17.71
C GLU A 119 35.21 4.13 -16.57
N LEU A 120 34.72 4.75 -15.49
CA LEU A 120 34.09 4.03 -14.38
C LEU A 120 32.75 3.39 -14.75
N ALA A 121 31.98 4.02 -15.64
CA ALA A 121 30.74 3.46 -16.16
C ALA A 121 31.00 2.17 -16.96
N ASP A 122 32.04 2.19 -17.81
CA ASP A 122 32.41 1.05 -18.64
C ASP A 122 33.05 -0.07 -17.81
N LYS A 123 33.95 0.26 -16.86
CA LYS A 123 34.61 -0.70 -15.94
C LYS A 123 33.60 -1.55 -15.16
N TYR A 124 32.52 -0.92 -14.69
CA TYR A 124 31.53 -1.58 -13.83
C TYR A 124 30.20 -1.89 -14.52
N ASN A 125 30.09 -1.64 -15.82
CA ASN A 125 28.86 -1.78 -16.60
C ASN A 125 27.65 -1.09 -15.94
N ILE A 126 27.85 0.17 -15.52
CA ILE A 126 26.82 1.01 -14.87
C ILE A 126 26.63 2.32 -15.63
N SER A 127 25.49 2.97 -15.42
CA SER A 127 25.25 4.27 -16.06
C SER A 127 26.10 5.39 -15.43
N LYS A 128 26.51 6.39 -16.24
CA LYS A 128 27.15 7.62 -15.73
C LYS A 128 26.34 8.32 -14.64
N LYS A 129 25.01 8.25 -14.74
CA LYS A 129 24.09 8.81 -13.74
C LYS A 129 24.25 8.10 -12.40
N THR A 130 24.44 6.78 -12.41
CA THR A 130 24.68 5.97 -11.21
C THR A 130 26.02 6.34 -10.56
N VAL A 131 27.08 6.47 -11.36
CA VAL A 131 28.40 6.92 -10.88
C VAL A 131 28.28 8.27 -10.17
N PHE A 132 27.66 9.25 -10.84
CA PHE A 132 27.43 10.58 -10.26
C PHE A 132 26.58 10.54 -8.98
N TYR A 133 25.55 9.69 -8.96
CA TYR A 133 24.68 9.53 -7.79
C TYR A 133 25.44 8.99 -6.58
N VAL A 134 26.29 7.97 -6.75
CA VAL A 134 27.12 7.40 -5.66
C VAL A 134 28.03 8.46 -5.07
N ILE A 135 28.73 9.23 -5.93
CA ILE A 135 29.63 10.31 -5.50
C ILE A 135 28.84 11.40 -4.75
N LYS A 136 27.75 11.88 -5.34
CA LYS A 136 26.90 12.91 -4.72
C LYS A 136 26.41 12.44 -3.35
N GLN A 137 25.91 11.21 -3.26
CA GLN A 137 25.40 10.63 -2.02
C GLN A 137 26.50 10.55 -0.95
N TYR A 138 27.71 10.15 -1.31
CA TYR A 138 28.84 10.10 -0.40
C TYR A 138 29.21 11.49 0.15
N LEU A 139 29.30 12.49 -0.74
CA LEU A 139 29.62 13.87 -0.38
C LEU A 139 28.52 14.51 0.50
N THR A 140 27.24 14.37 0.15
CA THR A 140 26.13 14.95 0.92
C THR A 140 25.94 14.30 2.30
N ASN A 141 26.40 13.06 2.48
CA ASN A 141 26.39 12.39 3.77
C ASN A 141 27.64 12.68 4.62
N GLY A 142 28.55 13.55 4.14
CA GLY A 142 29.70 13.98 4.90
C GLY A 142 30.84 12.98 4.90
N LEU A 143 31.06 12.30 3.76
CA LEU A 143 32.14 11.32 3.55
C LEU A 143 31.99 10.04 4.41
N ASP A 144 30.77 9.73 4.82
CA ASP A 144 30.45 8.55 5.62
C ASP A 144 30.56 7.25 4.79
N PRO A 145 31.37 6.26 5.21
CA PRO A 145 31.42 4.94 4.58
C PRO A 145 30.04 4.29 4.40
N PHE A 146 29.11 4.49 5.35
CA PHE A 146 27.75 3.96 5.23
C PHE A 146 26.96 4.47 4.04
N ALA A 147 27.30 5.65 3.55
CA ALA A 147 26.63 6.24 2.39
C ALA A 147 26.84 5.40 1.11
N LEU A 148 27.90 4.59 1.08
CA LEU A 148 28.24 3.71 -0.05
C LEU A 148 27.39 2.43 -0.09
N LEU A 149 26.67 2.10 0.98
CA LEU A 149 25.76 0.95 0.99
C LEU A 149 24.51 1.24 0.15
N PRO A 150 23.94 0.22 -0.52
CA PRO A 150 22.68 0.37 -1.22
C PRO A 150 21.57 0.76 -0.24
N GLN A 151 20.95 1.92 -0.46
CA GLN A 151 19.79 2.38 0.32
C GLN A 151 18.46 1.78 -0.19
N ILE A 152 18.54 0.79 -1.09
CA ILE A 152 17.38 0.10 -1.65
C ILE A 152 16.77 -0.77 -0.55
N GLY A 153 15.57 -0.41 -0.08
CA GLY A 153 14.71 -1.34 0.66
C GLY A 153 14.35 -0.99 2.11
N LYS A 154 14.91 0.05 2.74
CA LYS A 154 14.46 0.44 4.10
C LYS A 154 13.25 1.38 4.08
N LYS A 155 12.17 0.96 3.41
CA LYS A 155 10.82 1.27 3.89
C LYS A 155 10.35 0.06 4.69
N SER A 156 10.95 -0.20 5.85
CA SER A 156 10.38 -1.14 6.81
C SER A 156 9.12 -0.49 7.39
N LYS A 157 8.02 -0.55 6.66
CA LYS A 157 6.69 -0.21 7.19
C LYS A 157 6.13 -1.33 8.08
N ALA A 158 6.79 -2.49 8.11
CA ALA A 158 6.38 -3.60 8.96
C ALA A 158 6.85 -3.35 10.40
N ASN A 159 5.87 -3.17 11.30
CA ASN A 159 5.99 -3.29 12.76
C ASN A 159 6.95 -2.31 13.46
N MET A 160 6.86 -1.01 13.16
CA MET A 160 7.42 0.01 14.07
C MET A 160 6.42 0.33 15.19
N HIS A 161 6.74 -0.08 16.41
CA HIS A 161 6.08 0.41 17.62
C HIS A 161 6.73 1.74 18.01
N TYR A 162 5.94 2.81 18.02
CA TYR A 162 6.41 4.14 18.40
C TYR A 162 6.01 4.42 19.85
N SER A 163 6.98 4.77 20.69
CA SER A 163 6.72 5.23 22.07
C SER A 163 6.15 6.65 22.10
N THR A 164 6.39 7.44 21.05
CA THR A 164 5.92 8.82 20.90
C THR A 164 5.17 9.02 19.59
N LYS A 165 4.22 9.96 19.57
CA LYS A 165 3.44 10.27 18.38
C LYS A 165 4.35 10.77 17.25
N THR A 166 4.32 10.08 16.12
CA THR A 166 5.11 10.45 14.93
C THR A 166 4.37 11.45 14.04
N GLY A 167 5.13 12.32 13.36
CA GLY A 167 4.60 13.32 12.43
C GLY A 167 4.81 14.76 12.92
N ARG A 168 3.95 15.69 12.47
CA ARG A 168 4.00 17.11 12.85
C ARG A 168 3.92 17.23 14.38
N PRO A 169 4.83 17.97 15.04
CA PRO A 169 4.82 18.12 16.49
C PRO A 169 3.44 18.61 16.96
N PRO A 170 2.83 17.96 17.96
CA PRO A 170 1.52 18.36 18.46
C PRO A 170 1.60 19.74 19.11
N MET A 171 0.47 20.45 19.13
CA MET A 171 0.33 21.76 19.77
C MET A 171 0.33 21.66 21.32
N PHE A 172 0.18 20.43 21.85
CA PHE A 172 0.17 20.10 23.28
C PHE A 172 1.19 18.98 23.57
N GLU A 173 1.71 18.92 24.80
CA GLU A 173 2.91 18.15 25.17
C GLU A 173 2.82 16.64 24.94
N GLN A 174 1.62 16.05 24.93
CA GLN A 174 1.44 14.61 24.78
C GLN A 174 0.24 14.29 23.90
N GLY A 175 0.46 13.43 22.90
CA GLY A 175 -0.61 12.85 22.09
C GLY A 175 -0.45 11.33 22.07
N ILE A 176 -1.57 10.61 22.11
CA ILE A 176 -1.56 9.14 22.18
C ILE A 176 -0.95 8.55 20.89
N PRO A 177 0.10 7.68 21.00
CA PRO A 177 0.61 6.91 19.87
C PRO A 177 -0.39 5.81 19.46
N LEU A 178 -0.27 5.31 18.22
CA LEU A 178 -1.13 4.23 17.72
C LEU A 178 -0.72 2.89 18.35
N THR A 179 -1.23 2.61 19.56
CA THR A 179 -1.10 1.32 20.27
C THR A 179 -2.06 0.27 19.71
N ASP A 180 -1.85 -1.01 20.04
CA ASP A 180 -2.71 -2.11 19.59
C ASP A 180 -4.15 -1.99 20.12
N GLU A 181 -4.32 -1.56 21.38
CA GLU A 181 -5.65 -1.25 21.96
C GLU A 181 -6.39 -0.16 21.16
N LEU A 182 -5.66 0.87 20.71
CA LEU A 182 -6.24 1.94 19.90
C LEU A 182 -6.65 1.43 18.50
N ARG A 183 -5.94 0.43 17.96
CA ARG A 183 -6.28 -0.18 16.67
C ARG A 183 -7.59 -0.97 16.77
N GLU A 184 -7.81 -1.72 17.84
CA GLU A 184 -9.09 -2.41 18.06
C GLU A 184 -10.26 -1.42 18.16
N ILE A 185 -10.06 -0.32 18.89
CA ILE A 185 -11.06 0.77 18.97
C ILE A 185 -11.33 1.36 17.58
N PHE A 186 -10.28 1.56 16.77
CA PHE A 186 -10.42 2.10 15.43
C PHE A 186 -11.05 1.11 14.44
N ASP A 187 -10.86 -0.20 14.60
CA ASP A 187 -11.54 -1.22 13.81
C ASP A 187 -13.05 -1.20 14.06
N ASP A 188 -13.47 -0.98 15.31
CA ASP A 188 -14.87 -0.75 15.66
C ASP A 188 -15.41 0.56 15.08
N CYS A 189 -14.58 1.61 15.02
CA CYS A 189 -14.93 2.85 14.33
C CYS A 189 -15.12 2.64 12.82
N CYS A 190 -14.31 1.80 12.17
CA CYS A 190 -14.47 1.43 10.77
C CYS A 190 -15.82 0.74 10.52
N LYS A 191 -16.21 -0.22 11.38
CA LYS A 191 -17.51 -0.89 11.30
C LYS A 191 -18.67 0.09 11.49
N HIS A 192 -18.59 0.95 12.51
CA HIS A 192 -19.62 1.96 12.78
C HIS A 192 -19.73 3.00 11.65
N TYR A 193 -18.63 3.42 11.04
CA TYR A 193 -18.66 4.32 9.90
C TYR A 193 -19.35 3.69 8.68
N LEU A 194 -19.14 2.38 8.45
CA LEU A 194 -19.72 1.65 7.33
C LEU A 194 -21.18 1.21 7.55
N SER A 195 -21.69 1.26 8.79
CA SER A 195 -23.01 0.74 9.12
C SER A 195 -24.18 1.62 8.63
N GLY A 196 -23.92 2.88 8.24
CA GLY A 196 -25.00 3.77 7.80
C GLY A 196 -24.54 5.04 7.08
N ARG A 197 -25.39 5.50 6.15
CA ARG A 197 -25.14 6.70 5.33
C ARG A 197 -24.92 7.95 6.19
N GLU A 198 -25.73 8.10 7.23
CA GLU A 198 -25.77 9.25 8.14
C GLU A 198 -24.50 9.41 8.99
N LYS A 199 -23.68 8.35 9.12
CA LYS A 199 -22.49 8.36 9.96
C LYS A 199 -21.35 9.11 9.29
N SER A 200 -21.15 10.37 9.62
CA SER A 200 -19.98 11.14 9.19
C SER A 200 -18.74 10.79 10.04
N TYR A 201 -17.57 11.27 9.61
CA TYR A 201 -16.36 11.18 10.44
C TYR A 201 -16.54 11.92 11.78
N ALA A 202 -17.29 13.03 11.80
CA ALA A 202 -17.59 13.76 13.03
C ALA A 202 -18.44 12.90 13.99
N THR A 203 -19.56 12.37 13.52
CA THR A 203 -20.46 11.55 14.35
C THR A 203 -19.82 10.24 14.81
N THR A 204 -18.90 9.68 14.01
CA THR A 204 -18.15 8.47 14.38
C THR A 204 -17.12 8.77 15.47
N TYR A 205 -16.49 9.94 15.40
CA TYR A 205 -15.56 10.40 16.42
C TYR A 205 -16.29 10.68 17.74
N ASP A 206 -17.45 11.34 17.71
CA ASP A 206 -18.25 11.60 18.90
C ASP A 206 -18.76 10.29 19.55
N TRP A 207 -19.14 9.31 18.72
CA TRP A 207 -19.50 7.97 19.18
C TRP A 207 -18.31 7.24 19.83
N MET A 208 -17.12 7.32 19.24
CA MET A 208 -15.91 6.73 19.82
C MET A 208 -15.58 7.36 21.18
N LEU A 209 -15.66 8.69 21.27
CA LEU A 209 -15.41 9.42 22.51
C LEU A 209 -16.41 9.03 23.61
N THR A 210 -17.69 8.95 23.28
CA THR A 210 -18.73 8.56 24.25
C THR A 210 -18.57 7.12 24.73
N LYS A 211 -18.19 6.19 23.83
CA LYS A 211 -18.07 4.76 24.15
C LYS A 211 -16.79 4.38 24.90
N TYR A 212 -15.64 4.94 24.52
CA TYR A 212 -14.33 4.49 25.03
C TYR A 212 -13.57 5.53 25.87
N PHE A 213 -13.91 6.82 25.75
CA PHE A 213 -13.15 7.92 26.38
C PHE A 213 -13.99 8.77 27.34
N THR A 214 -15.03 8.18 27.93
CA THR A 214 -15.81 8.79 29.02
C THR A 214 -15.43 8.16 30.36
N ALA A 215 -15.07 9.00 31.33
CA ALA A 215 -14.84 8.60 32.71
C ALA A 215 -16.05 9.01 33.57
N ARG A 216 -16.51 8.11 34.45
CA ARG A 216 -17.53 8.44 35.44
C ARG A 216 -16.86 9.18 36.60
N VAL A 217 -17.24 10.43 36.83
CA VAL A 217 -16.78 11.21 37.98
C VAL A 217 -17.97 11.37 38.92
N GLU A 218 -17.83 10.80 40.12
CA GLU A 218 -18.79 10.96 41.19
C GLU A 218 -18.41 12.20 42.00
N THR A 219 -19.18 13.28 41.84
CA THR A 219 -19.00 14.48 42.66
C THR A 219 -19.98 14.45 43.82
N GLN A 220 -19.46 14.35 45.04
CA GLN A 220 -20.25 14.52 46.26
C GLN A 220 -20.61 16.01 46.40
N THR A 221 -21.89 16.33 46.22
CA THR A 221 -22.43 17.64 46.60
C THR A 221 -23.21 17.48 47.91
N SER A 222 -23.37 18.56 48.68
CA SER A 222 -24.04 18.60 49.99
C SER A 222 -25.52 18.14 50.03
N LYS A 223 -26.09 17.67 48.91
CA LYS A 223 -27.46 17.12 48.80
C LYS A 223 -27.53 15.72 48.16
N GLY A 224 -26.39 15.04 47.96
CA GLY A 224 -26.33 13.68 47.41
C GLY A 224 -25.21 13.49 46.36
N VAL A 225 -24.96 12.23 45.98
CA VAL A 225 -23.96 11.86 44.97
C VAL A 225 -24.52 12.12 43.58
N VAL A 226 -23.88 12.99 42.81
CA VAL A 226 -24.21 13.23 41.40
C VAL A 226 -23.13 12.57 40.53
N VAL A 227 -23.52 11.54 39.79
CA VAL A 227 -22.65 10.85 38.82
C VAL A 227 -22.68 11.63 37.51
N GLN A 228 -21.55 12.20 37.09
CA GLN A 228 -21.41 12.86 35.79
C GLN A 228 -20.41 12.10 34.91
N ASN A 229 -20.80 11.80 33.67
CA ASN A 229 -19.89 11.25 32.68
C ASN A 229 -19.08 12.41 32.09
N LYS A 230 -17.79 12.48 32.41
CA LYS A 230 -16.88 13.50 31.89
C LYS A 230 -15.95 12.89 30.85
N LEU A 231 -15.80 13.59 29.71
CA LEU A 231 -14.83 13.19 28.69
C LEU A 231 -13.40 13.33 29.22
N LEU A 232 -12.53 12.40 28.80
CA LEU A 232 -11.11 12.46 29.12
C LEU A 232 -10.46 13.74 28.57
N PRO A 233 -9.38 14.23 29.21
CA PRO A 233 -8.61 15.39 28.76
C PRO A 233 -8.13 15.28 27.31
N ILE A 234 -7.84 16.42 26.68
CA ILE A 234 -7.46 16.50 25.26
C ILE A 234 -6.22 15.66 24.94
N ASP A 235 -5.31 15.53 25.90
CA ASP A 235 -4.03 14.81 25.75
C ASP A 235 -4.19 13.29 25.87
N GLN A 236 -5.32 12.82 26.43
CA GLN A 236 -5.65 11.41 26.67
C GLN A 236 -6.67 10.86 25.66
N ARG A 237 -6.90 11.57 24.54
CA ARG A 237 -7.79 11.09 23.48
C ARG A 237 -7.09 11.06 22.12
N PRO A 238 -7.37 10.06 21.27
CA PRO A 238 -6.90 10.07 19.91
C PRO A 238 -7.44 11.28 19.15
N THR A 239 -6.64 11.85 18.27
CA THR A 239 -7.06 12.97 17.42
C THR A 239 -8.04 12.48 16.35
N LYS A 240 -9.06 13.28 16.03
CA LYS A 240 -9.99 12.99 14.93
C LYS A 240 -9.28 12.60 13.61
N SER A 241 -8.20 13.30 13.27
CA SER A 241 -7.39 13.01 12.08
C SER A 241 -6.71 11.63 12.14
N GLN A 242 -6.32 11.14 13.33
CA GLN A 242 -5.77 9.77 13.47
C GLN A 242 -6.83 8.73 13.12
N MET A 243 -8.05 8.88 13.64
CA MET A 243 -9.19 8.01 13.32
C MET A 243 -9.57 8.09 11.83
N GLU A 244 -9.66 9.30 11.25
CA GLU A 244 -9.98 9.49 9.83
C GLU A 244 -8.96 8.80 8.92
N ASN A 245 -7.66 9.02 9.18
CA ASN A 245 -6.58 8.39 8.42
C ASN A 245 -6.62 6.86 8.56
N TYR A 246 -6.95 6.35 9.75
CA TYR A 246 -7.10 4.91 9.97
C TYR A 246 -8.25 4.33 9.14
N ILE A 247 -9.44 4.95 9.18
CA ILE A 247 -10.60 4.52 8.36
C ILE A 247 -10.25 4.57 6.87
N VAL A 248 -9.52 5.60 6.42
CA VAL A 248 -9.12 5.76 5.02
C VAL A 248 -8.17 4.65 4.55
N THR A 249 -7.27 4.21 5.43
CA THR A 249 -6.24 3.21 5.12
C THR A 249 -6.73 1.78 5.25
N HIS A 250 -7.63 1.49 6.20
CA HIS A 250 -8.14 0.15 6.48
C HIS A 250 -9.46 -0.16 5.76
N THR A 251 -10.06 0.83 5.08
CA THR A 251 -11.29 0.64 4.30
C THR A 251 -11.08 0.96 2.81
N SER A 252 -11.59 0.07 1.94
CA SER A 252 -11.55 0.30 0.49
C SER A 252 -12.32 1.57 0.08
N ALA A 253 -11.81 2.28 -0.94
CA ALA A 253 -12.48 3.47 -1.48
C ALA A 253 -13.89 3.13 -1.99
N LYS A 254 -14.05 1.93 -2.58
CA LYS A 254 -15.34 1.38 -3.03
C LYS A 254 -16.33 1.23 -1.87
N ALA A 255 -15.93 0.59 -0.78
CA ALA A 255 -16.81 0.39 0.38
C ALA A 255 -17.27 1.71 0.99
N ARG A 256 -16.39 2.72 1.08
CA ARG A 256 -16.75 4.06 1.57
C ARG A 256 -17.73 4.77 0.65
N ARG A 257 -17.55 4.72 -0.66
CA ARG A 257 -18.50 5.30 -1.62
C ARG A 257 -19.86 4.61 -1.53
N VAL A 258 -19.88 3.27 -1.53
CA VAL A 258 -21.10 2.44 -1.41
C VAL A 258 -21.80 2.60 -0.05
N CYS A 259 -21.11 3.05 0.99
CA CYS A 259 -21.76 3.42 2.25
C CYS A 259 -22.46 4.80 2.14
N LYS A 260 -21.90 5.73 1.35
CA LYS A 260 -22.44 7.09 1.19
C LYS A 260 -23.49 7.22 0.10
N THR A 261 -23.45 6.34 -0.89
CA THR A 261 -24.44 6.21 -1.95
C THR A 261 -25.05 4.81 -1.93
N SER A 262 -26.25 4.62 -2.47
CA SER A 262 -26.80 3.26 -2.56
C SER A 262 -25.93 2.38 -3.47
N LYS A 263 -25.90 1.05 -3.25
CA LYS A 263 -25.28 0.09 -4.19
C LYS A 263 -25.81 0.24 -5.62
N ARG A 264 -27.06 0.66 -5.80
CA ARG A 264 -27.67 0.93 -7.10
C ARG A 264 -27.14 2.23 -7.72
N GLU A 265 -27.08 3.29 -6.93
CA GLU A 265 -26.57 4.59 -7.36
C GLU A 265 -25.06 4.55 -7.68
N TYR A 266 -24.27 3.86 -6.85
CA TYR A 266 -22.85 3.66 -7.11
C TYR A 266 -22.62 2.98 -8.47
N ARG A 267 -23.38 1.91 -8.78
CA ARG A 267 -23.30 1.23 -10.07
C ARG A 267 -23.71 2.13 -11.24
N ASN A 268 -24.76 2.92 -11.08
CA ASN A 268 -25.21 3.84 -12.12
C ASN A 268 -24.18 4.96 -12.37
N ASN A 269 -23.59 5.52 -11.31
CA ASN A 269 -22.59 6.58 -11.42
C ASN A 269 -21.27 6.07 -12.00
N GLU A 270 -20.82 4.87 -11.60
CA GLU A 270 -19.64 4.23 -12.20
C GLU A 270 -19.90 3.88 -13.68
N ARG A 271 -21.10 3.44 -14.06
CA ARG A 271 -21.45 3.22 -15.48
C ARG A 271 -21.32 4.49 -16.32
N MET A 272 -21.68 5.65 -15.79
CA MET A 272 -21.56 6.93 -16.48
C MET A 272 -20.10 7.40 -16.60
N LEU A 273 -19.22 7.02 -15.66
CA LEU A 273 -17.79 7.36 -15.69
C LEU A 273 -16.97 6.40 -16.55
N VAL A 274 -17.43 5.16 -16.69
CA VAL A 274 -16.79 4.09 -17.47
C VAL A 274 -17.38 3.99 -18.89
N SER A 275 -18.46 4.73 -19.20
CA SER A 275 -19.04 4.81 -20.55
C SER A 275 -18.18 5.67 -21.48
N ASP A 276 -16.95 5.23 -21.73
CA ASP A 276 -16.26 5.54 -22.96
C ASP A 276 -16.45 4.32 -23.87
N ASN A 277 -17.06 4.52 -25.04
CA ASN A 277 -17.49 3.46 -25.97
C ASN A 277 -16.34 2.56 -26.49
N PHE A 278 -15.08 2.82 -26.11
CA PHE A 278 -13.90 2.02 -26.44
C PHE A 278 -13.61 0.86 -25.47
N LEU A 279 -14.21 0.82 -24.28
CA LEU A 279 -13.94 -0.23 -23.30
C LEU A 279 -14.58 -1.59 -23.62
N ASN A 280 -15.71 -1.62 -24.33
CA ASN A 280 -16.39 -2.86 -24.68
C ASN A 280 -15.57 -3.78 -25.63
N VAL A 281 -14.59 -3.23 -26.35
CA VAL A 281 -13.73 -4.01 -27.27
C VAL A 281 -12.54 -4.63 -26.55
N ASN A 282 -12.02 -3.96 -25.51
CA ASN A 282 -10.88 -4.46 -24.74
C ASN A 282 -11.32 -5.32 -23.55
N GLN A 283 -12.51 -5.10 -23.01
CA GLN A 283 -13.00 -5.85 -21.85
C GLN A 283 -13.26 -7.33 -22.18
N ALA A 284 -13.85 -7.63 -23.34
CA ALA A 284 -13.99 -9.01 -23.83
C ALA A 284 -12.63 -9.70 -24.00
N ARG A 285 -11.64 -8.99 -24.53
CA ARG A 285 -10.28 -9.51 -24.74
C ARG A 285 -9.52 -9.71 -23.43
N THR A 286 -9.72 -8.85 -22.43
CA THR A 286 -9.14 -9.02 -21.10
C THR A 286 -9.83 -10.11 -20.30
N GLU A 287 -11.16 -10.25 -20.44
CA GLU A 287 -11.94 -11.33 -19.82
C GLU A 287 -11.57 -12.69 -20.44
N GLU A 288 -11.37 -12.77 -21.76
CA GLU A 288 -10.86 -13.98 -22.43
C GLU A 288 -9.44 -14.37 -21.97
N LEU A 289 -8.53 -13.39 -21.83
CA LEU A 289 -7.16 -13.64 -21.34
C LEU A 289 -7.13 -14.01 -19.84
N GLU A 290 -8.04 -13.47 -19.04
CA GLU A 290 -8.20 -13.86 -17.64
C GLU A 290 -8.84 -15.24 -17.51
N ASP A 291 -9.81 -15.58 -18.36
CA ASP A 291 -10.42 -16.91 -18.43
C ASP A 291 -9.40 -17.97 -18.89
N GLU A 292 -8.55 -17.69 -19.88
CA GLU A 292 -7.44 -18.56 -20.30
C GLU A 292 -6.41 -18.78 -19.17
N ARG A 293 -6.09 -17.74 -18.40
CA ARG A 293 -5.23 -17.85 -17.21
C ARG A 293 -5.86 -18.66 -16.09
N ILE A 294 -7.16 -18.49 -15.86
CA ILE A 294 -7.89 -19.27 -14.83
C ILE A 294 -8.00 -20.73 -15.25
N LEU A 295 -8.20 -21.01 -16.55
CA LEU A 295 -8.25 -22.38 -17.08
C LEU A 295 -6.90 -23.09 -17.00
N THR A 296 -5.80 -22.40 -17.31
CA THR A 296 -4.45 -22.97 -17.19
C THR A 296 -4.05 -23.23 -15.73
N ILE A 297 -4.37 -22.32 -14.81
CA ILE A 297 -4.19 -22.54 -13.36
C ILE A 297 -5.07 -23.70 -12.87
N ALA A 298 -6.32 -23.78 -13.34
CA ALA A 298 -7.24 -24.87 -12.98
C ALA A 298 -6.80 -26.24 -13.54
N GLU A 299 -6.14 -26.28 -14.70
CA GLU A 299 -5.54 -27.48 -15.27
C GLU A 299 -4.27 -27.91 -14.52
N GLU A 300 -3.43 -26.95 -14.11
CA GLU A 300 -2.28 -27.20 -13.24
C GLU A 300 -2.69 -27.69 -11.84
N GLU A 301 -3.78 -27.17 -11.28
CA GLU A 301 -4.34 -27.58 -9.99
C GLU A 301 -5.10 -28.91 -10.06
N LYS A 302 -5.70 -29.26 -11.21
CA LYS A 302 -6.38 -30.55 -11.45
C LYS A 302 -5.45 -31.76 -11.28
N ASN A 303 -4.16 -31.59 -11.57
CA ASN A 303 -3.17 -32.65 -11.43
C ASN A 303 -2.67 -32.84 -9.98
N LYS A 304 -3.11 -32.02 -9.02
CA LYS A 304 -2.58 -32.04 -7.65
C LYS A 304 -3.56 -32.48 -6.57
N TYR A 305 -4.87 -32.45 -6.81
CA TYR A 305 -5.85 -32.88 -5.82
C TYR A 305 -7.06 -33.58 -6.47
N GLN A 306 -7.11 -34.91 -6.34
CA GLN A 306 -8.34 -35.68 -6.53
C GLN A 306 -9.16 -35.58 -5.25
N MET A 307 -10.33 -34.93 -5.28
CA MET A 307 -11.32 -35.00 -4.19
C MET A 307 -12.77 -35.01 -4.73
N PRO A 308 -13.72 -35.66 -4.02
CA PRO A 308 -14.95 -36.23 -4.57
C PRO A 308 -16.17 -35.30 -4.56
N GLU A 309 -17.07 -35.55 -5.52
CA GLU A 309 -18.32 -34.84 -5.77
C GLU A 309 -19.39 -35.07 -4.68
N SER A 310 -19.99 -33.99 -4.14
CA SER A 310 -21.39 -34.07 -3.64
C SER A 310 -22.11 -32.71 -3.58
N ASN A 311 -23.20 -32.64 -4.37
CA ASN A 311 -24.46 -31.88 -4.26
C ASN A 311 -24.56 -30.37 -3.98
N ILE A 312 -23.57 -29.67 -3.42
CA ILE A 312 -23.73 -28.22 -3.14
C ILE A 312 -23.50 -27.38 -4.41
N SER A 313 -22.55 -27.79 -5.26
CA SER A 313 -22.20 -27.09 -6.50
C SER A 313 -23.36 -27.08 -7.51
N ASN A 314 -24.12 -28.17 -7.63
CA ASN A 314 -25.26 -28.26 -8.55
C ASN A 314 -26.41 -27.33 -8.15
N MET A 315 -26.73 -27.17 -6.86
CA MET A 315 -27.80 -26.26 -6.42
C MET A 315 -27.46 -24.78 -6.66
N VAL A 316 -26.20 -24.41 -6.44
CA VAL A 316 -25.70 -23.05 -6.69
C VAL A 316 -25.65 -22.77 -8.20
N TYR A 317 -25.26 -23.76 -9.01
CA TYR A 317 -25.27 -23.66 -10.46
C TYR A 317 -26.69 -23.50 -11.02
N GLU A 318 -27.63 -24.35 -10.62
CA GLU A 318 -29.03 -24.27 -11.05
C GLU A 318 -29.67 -22.94 -10.66
N SER A 319 -29.41 -22.43 -9.45
CA SER A 319 -29.92 -21.13 -9.00
C SER A 319 -29.37 -19.97 -9.85
N LYS A 320 -28.05 -19.96 -10.11
CA LYS A 320 -27.41 -18.95 -10.97
C LYS A 320 -27.88 -19.03 -12.42
N MET A 321 -28.12 -20.25 -12.91
CA MET A 321 -28.57 -20.51 -14.27
C MET A 321 -30.00 -20.02 -14.47
N MET A 322 -30.88 -20.26 -13.50
CA MET A 322 -32.26 -19.78 -13.49
C MET A 322 -32.34 -18.25 -13.46
N THR A 323 -31.55 -17.59 -12.62
CA THR A 323 -31.50 -16.11 -12.59
C THR A 323 -31.05 -15.54 -13.93
N LYS A 324 -30.00 -16.09 -14.55
CA LYS A 324 -29.53 -15.63 -15.86
C LYS A 324 -30.56 -15.83 -16.96
N VAL A 325 -31.31 -16.93 -16.95
CA VAL A 325 -32.35 -17.18 -17.96
C VAL A 325 -33.54 -16.24 -17.76
N ILE A 326 -33.94 -15.97 -16.51
CA ILE A 326 -35.01 -15.01 -16.21
C ILE A 326 -34.62 -13.60 -16.71
N ASP A 327 -33.38 -13.17 -16.46
CA ASP A 327 -32.90 -11.86 -16.91
C ASP A 327 -32.91 -11.77 -18.45
N LEU A 328 -32.43 -12.81 -19.13
CA LEU A 328 -32.40 -12.87 -20.61
C LEU A 328 -33.79 -12.88 -21.24
N VAL A 329 -34.74 -13.64 -20.69
CA VAL A 329 -36.10 -13.73 -21.24
C VAL A 329 -36.87 -12.42 -21.01
N ARG A 330 -36.70 -11.78 -19.84
CA ARG A 330 -37.34 -10.49 -19.52
C ARG A 330 -36.80 -9.32 -20.32
N GLU A 331 -35.54 -9.37 -20.74
CA GLU A 331 -34.95 -8.35 -21.60
C GLU A 331 -35.64 -8.28 -22.98
N ILE A 332 -36.24 -9.40 -23.43
CA ILE A 332 -36.86 -9.51 -24.76
C ILE A 332 -38.39 -9.57 -24.68
N TYR A 333 -38.98 -10.23 -23.68
CA TYR A 333 -40.42 -10.41 -23.52
C TYR A 333 -40.87 -10.02 -22.11
N VAL A 334 -41.39 -8.80 -21.98
CA VAL A 334 -41.79 -8.19 -20.70
C VAL A 334 -43.09 -8.80 -20.13
N GLU A 335 -43.87 -9.48 -20.97
CA GLU A 335 -45.21 -9.98 -20.65
C GLU A 335 -45.22 -11.23 -19.76
N PHE A 336 -44.09 -11.95 -19.66
CA PHE A 336 -43.98 -13.15 -18.84
C PHE A 336 -43.45 -12.84 -17.43
N ASP A 337 -44.15 -13.34 -16.41
CA ASP A 337 -43.76 -13.21 -15.02
C ASP A 337 -42.62 -14.17 -14.63
N SER A 338 -41.88 -13.84 -13.56
CA SER A 338 -40.72 -14.63 -13.12
C SER A 338 -41.08 -16.06 -12.79
N ASP A 339 -42.30 -16.29 -12.28
CA ASP A 339 -42.74 -17.59 -11.81
C ASP A 339 -43.07 -18.53 -12.98
N SER A 340 -43.69 -18.03 -14.05
CA SER A 340 -43.92 -18.82 -15.27
C SER A 340 -42.61 -19.18 -15.97
N ILE A 341 -41.66 -18.23 -16.06
CA ILE A 341 -40.32 -18.47 -16.61
C ILE A 341 -39.55 -19.48 -15.73
N GLY A 342 -39.66 -19.36 -14.41
CA GLY A 342 -39.05 -20.27 -13.43
C GLY A 342 -39.63 -21.68 -13.49
N LYS A 343 -40.91 -21.85 -13.83
CA LYS A 343 -41.53 -23.15 -14.03
C LYS A 343 -41.07 -23.80 -15.33
N ALA A 344 -41.11 -23.06 -16.44
CA ALA A 344 -40.69 -23.54 -17.76
C ALA A 344 -39.19 -23.91 -17.81
N THR A 345 -38.32 -23.19 -17.09
CA THR A 345 -36.88 -23.51 -17.01
C THR A 345 -36.59 -24.88 -16.42
N ARG A 346 -37.40 -25.38 -15.47
CA ARG A 346 -37.18 -26.70 -14.82
C ARG A 346 -37.40 -27.87 -15.78
N ASP A 347 -38.26 -27.68 -16.77
CA ASP A 347 -38.60 -28.68 -17.78
C ASP A 347 -37.57 -28.76 -18.92
N VAL A 348 -36.58 -27.84 -18.92
CA VAL A 348 -35.51 -27.76 -19.92
C VAL A 348 -34.23 -28.49 -19.44
N ASN A 349 -33.38 -28.88 -20.40
CA ASN A 349 -32.10 -29.52 -20.14
C ASN A 349 -31.02 -28.49 -19.73
N HIS A 350 -30.64 -28.45 -18.46
CA HIS A 350 -29.64 -27.52 -17.90
C HIS A 350 -28.19 -27.77 -18.35
N ARG A 351 -27.94 -28.80 -19.17
CA ARG A 351 -26.63 -29.04 -19.81
C ARG A 351 -26.38 -28.15 -21.03
N LEU A 352 -27.40 -27.40 -21.49
CA LEU A 352 -27.30 -26.47 -22.61
C LEU A 352 -26.81 -25.09 -22.15
N LYS A 353 -26.28 -24.30 -23.09
CA LYS A 353 -25.82 -22.93 -22.78
C LYS A 353 -27.03 -22.05 -22.37
N PRO A 354 -26.86 -21.04 -21.51
CA PRO A 354 -27.98 -20.24 -20.97
C PRO A 354 -28.90 -19.62 -22.04
N HIS A 355 -28.36 -19.18 -23.17
CA HIS A 355 -29.14 -18.61 -24.27
C HIS A 355 -29.98 -19.65 -25.02
N GLU A 356 -29.51 -20.90 -25.11
CA GLU A 356 -30.24 -22.01 -25.74
C GLU A 356 -31.39 -22.46 -24.83
N VAL A 357 -31.17 -22.43 -23.52
CA VAL A 357 -32.22 -22.69 -22.53
C VAL A 357 -33.26 -21.59 -22.56
N ALA A 358 -32.86 -20.32 -22.64
CA ALA A 358 -33.81 -19.20 -22.80
C ALA A 358 -34.71 -19.37 -24.04
N LYS A 359 -34.15 -19.81 -25.19
CA LYS A 359 -34.94 -20.11 -26.39
C LYS A 359 -35.97 -21.24 -26.17
N GLN A 360 -35.58 -22.32 -25.50
CA GLN A 360 -36.50 -23.42 -25.20
C GLN A 360 -37.57 -23.02 -24.19
N VAL A 361 -37.23 -22.16 -23.22
CA VAL A 361 -38.19 -21.60 -22.26
C VAL A 361 -39.23 -20.74 -22.96
N ILE A 362 -38.82 -19.90 -23.90
CA ILE A 362 -39.74 -19.10 -24.71
C ILE A 362 -40.66 -20.00 -25.55
N ALA A 363 -40.12 -21.05 -26.17
CA ALA A 363 -40.92 -22.01 -26.93
C ALA A 363 -41.96 -22.73 -26.04
N ILE A 364 -41.61 -23.10 -24.80
CA ILE A 364 -42.55 -23.68 -23.83
C ILE A 364 -43.64 -22.67 -23.44
N LEU A 365 -43.27 -21.40 -23.22
CA LEU A 365 -44.21 -20.34 -22.85
C LEU A 365 -45.19 -19.99 -23.98
N ASN A 366 -44.77 -20.18 -25.24
CA ASN A 366 -45.61 -19.99 -26.44
C ASN A 366 -46.34 -21.27 -26.88
N GLU A 367 -46.36 -22.33 -26.04
CA GLU A 367 -46.99 -23.63 -26.31
C GLU A 367 -46.45 -24.38 -27.56
N GLU A 368 -45.24 -24.07 -27.99
CA GLU A 368 -44.58 -24.75 -29.10
C GLU A 368 -44.02 -26.13 -28.68
N PRO A 369 -43.97 -27.13 -29.58
CA PRO A 369 -43.45 -28.46 -29.25
C PRO A 369 -41.94 -28.44 -28.98
N VAL A 370 -41.55 -28.64 -27.72
CA VAL A 370 -40.14 -28.71 -27.29
C VAL A 370 -39.70 -30.16 -27.04
N LYS A 371 -38.44 -30.49 -27.37
CA LYS A 371 -37.86 -31.82 -27.11
C LYS A 371 -37.85 -32.11 -25.59
N PRO A 372 -38.50 -33.18 -25.10
CA PRO A 372 -38.57 -33.46 -23.68
C PRO A 372 -37.19 -33.83 -23.10
N LYS A 373 -36.96 -33.44 -21.85
CA LYS A 373 -35.78 -33.80 -21.06
C LYS A 373 -35.62 -35.33 -21.01
N LYS A 374 -34.51 -35.87 -21.55
CA LYS A 374 -34.20 -37.31 -21.44
C LYS A 374 -34.04 -37.67 -19.95
N LYS A 375 -34.95 -38.47 -19.39
CA LYS A 375 -34.83 -38.98 -18.02
C LYS A 375 -33.59 -39.87 -17.92
N ALA A 376 -32.75 -39.64 -16.92
CA ALA A 376 -31.60 -40.49 -16.64
C ALA A 376 -32.10 -41.90 -16.23
N THR A 377 -31.70 -42.93 -16.98
CA THR A 377 -31.92 -44.33 -16.59
C THR A 377 -31.08 -44.63 -15.35
N ARG A 378 -31.74 -44.98 -14.23
CA ARG A 378 -31.06 -45.47 -13.02
C ARG A 378 -30.38 -46.80 -13.36
N ARG A 379 -29.06 -46.79 -13.55
CA ARG A 379 -28.25 -48.01 -13.46
C ARG A 379 -28.11 -48.34 -11.97
N THR A 380 -28.70 -49.44 -11.53
CA THR A 380 -28.41 -50.03 -10.21
C THR A 380 -26.92 -50.36 -10.14
N PRO A 381 -26.21 -49.97 -9.08
CA PRO A 381 -24.81 -50.36 -8.89
C PRO A 381 -24.77 -51.87 -8.60
N ALA A 382 -23.90 -52.60 -9.29
CA ALA A 382 -23.64 -54.01 -9.02
C ALA A 382 -22.77 -54.12 -7.76
N SER A 383 -23.38 -53.97 -6.58
CA SER A 383 -22.76 -54.43 -5.33
C SER A 383 -22.95 -55.94 -5.25
N LYS A 384 -21.91 -56.73 -5.52
CA LYS A 384 -21.85 -58.10 -4.98
C LYS A 384 -21.71 -57.97 -3.46
N ASN A 385 -22.61 -58.60 -2.72
CA ASN A 385 -22.63 -58.52 -1.26
C ASN A 385 -21.47 -59.33 -0.70
N ILE A 386 -20.78 -58.79 0.30
CA ILE A 386 -19.68 -59.48 0.98
C ILE A 386 -20.16 -60.72 1.77
N CYS A 387 -21.47 -60.84 1.99
CA CYS A 387 -22.13 -62.01 2.57
C CYS A 387 -22.24 -63.20 1.62
N ASP A 388 -21.92 -63.05 0.33
CA ASP A 388 -21.86 -64.16 -0.64
C ASP A 388 -20.54 -64.97 -0.51
N TYR A 389 -19.62 -64.56 0.37
CA TYR A 389 -18.33 -65.22 0.65
C TYR A 389 -18.26 -65.89 2.03
N ILE A 390 -19.37 -65.96 2.76
CA ILE A 390 -19.46 -66.69 4.05
C ILE A 390 -20.69 -67.59 4.00
N THR A 391 -20.56 -68.69 3.28
CA THR A 391 -21.31 -69.93 3.49
C THR A 391 -20.32 -71.08 3.39
N ASP A 392 -19.88 -71.54 4.57
CA ASP A 392 -19.53 -72.91 4.96
C ASP A 392 -18.87 -73.83 3.91
N ASP A 393 -17.54 -73.92 3.96
CA ASP A 393 -16.86 -75.21 3.81
C ASP A 393 -16.84 -75.90 5.19
N ASN A 394 -17.81 -76.77 5.38
CA ASN A 394 -17.66 -78.04 6.11
C ASN A 394 -17.90 -79.15 5.10
#